data_AF-A0AAD6T5M6-F1
#
_entry.id   AF-A0AAD6T5M6-F1
#
_cell.length_a   1.000
_cell.length_b   1.000
_cell.length_c   1.000
_cell.angle_alpha   90.00
_cell.angle_beta   90.00
_cell.angle_gamma   90.00
#
_symmetry.space_group_name_H-M   'P 1'
#
loop_
_entity.id
_entity.type
_entity.pdbx_description
1 polymer ?
#
loop_
_entity_poly.entity_id
_entity_poly.type
_entity_poly.pdbx_seq_one_letter_code
_entity_poly.pdbx_strand_id
1 'polypeptide(L)'
;MLSHLQADRIRAAELDSQITALERSLSALRVQKTLVQGRLNSYKYPVLDLPNEIVSEIFIHFLPVYPKCPPSAGILSPTNLTHICRKWREIASATPMLWRASALPLRPSLSFAQQAGETDHWLRRSRSCPISIEIVEDYCEATKPDGWASEVLAVLDAHRGRWEHLKLHFGAVPPLITFERSMPLLRHLSLAFDEIHHHSSFPVVFGKTPLLRSVSLNYLATREVILPWAQLTSLELVSVFPKDCVAVLQQTFNLVHCQLTLFESRDMDLLDVTLPRLETLRLLGFMNHRAIGYLGTFFVPALRELRIPEQFLENPIEFLTSFISKSGCHLREVHITGERTVPKQTYCTTFPSIRFHFHPRHVHQISNGESSETEAGSSSDSSDNF
;
A
#
# COMPACT_ATOMS: atom_id res chain seq x y z
N MET A 1 -83.76 10.25 -2.68
CA MET A 1 -83.42 8.92 -3.22
C MET A 1 -83.14 8.95 -4.72
N LEU A 2 -84.02 9.56 -5.55
CA LEU A 2 -83.81 9.69 -7.01
C LEU A 2 -82.61 10.59 -7.42
N SER A 3 -82.27 11.62 -6.64
CA SER A 3 -81.13 12.52 -6.90
C SER A 3 -79.76 11.85 -6.77
N HIS A 4 -79.59 10.97 -5.77
CA HIS A 4 -78.35 10.23 -5.54
C HIS A 4 -78.09 9.21 -6.66
N LEU A 5 -79.12 8.51 -7.14
CA LEU A 5 -79.01 7.58 -8.26
C LEU A 5 -78.53 8.24 -9.56
N GLN A 6 -78.93 9.49 -9.80
CA GLN A 6 -78.50 10.23 -10.99
C GLN A 6 -77.07 10.74 -10.86
N ALA A 7 -76.67 11.20 -9.66
CA ALA A 7 -75.28 11.56 -9.37
C ALA A 7 -74.34 10.36 -9.51
N ASP A 8 -74.75 9.18 -9.02
CA ASP A 8 -73.96 7.94 -9.12
C ASP A 8 -73.80 7.48 -10.58
N ARG A 9 -74.84 7.63 -11.42
CA ARG A 9 -74.75 7.32 -12.86
C ARG A 9 -73.80 8.24 -13.62
N ILE A 10 -73.82 9.54 -13.32
CA ILE A 10 -72.86 10.50 -13.90
C ILE A 10 -71.45 10.15 -13.45
N ARG A 11 -71.27 9.80 -12.17
CA ARG A 11 -69.97 9.40 -11.64
C ARG A 11 -69.46 8.11 -12.27
N ALA A 12 -70.33 7.12 -12.49
CA ALA A 12 -69.97 5.88 -13.16
C ALA A 12 -69.52 6.14 -14.61
N ALA A 13 -70.26 6.95 -15.38
CA ALA A 13 -69.87 7.30 -16.75
C ALA A 13 -68.53 8.06 -16.82
N GLU A 14 -68.28 8.94 -15.85
CA GLU A 14 -66.99 9.63 -15.71
C GLU A 14 -65.86 8.65 -15.40
N LEU A 15 -66.09 7.69 -14.50
CA LEU A 15 -65.12 6.63 -14.19
C LEU A 15 -64.84 5.73 -15.41
N ASP A 16 -65.86 5.35 -16.18
CA ASP A 16 -65.70 4.55 -17.40
C ASP A 16 -64.89 5.30 -18.48
N SER A 17 -65.12 6.61 -18.62
CA SER A 17 -64.32 7.47 -19.51
C SER A 17 -62.85 7.52 -19.07
N GLN A 18 -62.60 7.68 -17.77
CA GLN A 18 -61.26 7.67 -17.19
C GLN A 18 -60.55 6.32 -17.36
N ILE A 19 -61.27 5.20 -17.15
CA ILE A 19 -60.76 3.85 -17.40
C ILE A 19 -60.34 3.71 -18.87
N THR A 20 -61.22 4.08 -19.80
CA THR A 20 -60.93 3.97 -21.23
C THR A 20 -59.73 4.83 -21.64
N ALA A 21 -59.60 6.04 -21.08
CA ALA A 21 -58.47 6.91 -21.34
C ALA A 21 -57.15 6.32 -20.80
N LEU A 22 -57.17 5.75 -19.59
CA LEU A 22 -56.02 5.09 -18.99
C LEU A 22 -55.61 3.82 -19.76
N GLU A 23 -56.56 3.03 -20.25
CA GLU A 23 -56.28 1.84 -21.08
C GLU A 23 -55.61 2.20 -22.41
N ARG A 24 -56.04 3.31 -23.06
CA ARG A 24 -55.37 3.84 -24.26
C ARG A 24 -53.95 4.29 -23.96
N SER A 25 -53.74 4.99 -22.85
CA SER A 25 -52.40 5.42 -22.43
C SER A 25 -51.49 4.22 -22.12
N LEU A 26 -52.03 3.22 -21.42
CA LEU A 26 -51.31 2.01 -21.04
C LEU A 26 -50.93 1.16 -22.26
N SER A 27 -51.82 1.03 -23.25
CA SER A 27 -51.51 0.34 -24.51
C SER A 27 -50.44 1.08 -25.33
N ALA A 28 -50.51 2.41 -25.44
CA ALA A 28 -49.48 3.21 -26.10
C ALA A 28 -48.11 3.03 -25.43
N LEU A 29 -48.05 3.08 -24.10
CA LEU A 29 -46.83 2.85 -23.32
C LEU A 29 -46.28 1.41 -23.51
N ARG A 30 -47.15 0.40 -23.62
CA ARG A 30 -46.73 -0.99 -23.91
C ARG A 30 -46.08 -1.11 -25.29
N VAL A 31 -46.63 -0.46 -26.31
CA VAL A 31 -46.05 -0.43 -27.67
C VAL A 31 -44.68 0.27 -27.63
N GLN A 32 -44.59 1.43 -27.00
CA GLN A 32 -43.35 2.18 -26.87
C GLN A 32 -42.29 1.37 -26.11
N LYS A 33 -42.67 0.70 -25.02
CA LYS A 33 -41.79 -0.21 -24.27
C LYS A 33 -41.25 -1.32 -25.18
N THR A 34 -42.11 -1.93 -25.99
CA THR A 34 -41.71 -3.03 -26.90
C THR A 34 -40.70 -2.55 -27.95
N LEU A 35 -40.91 -1.37 -28.54
CA LEU A 35 -39.96 -0.75 -29.47
C LEU A 35 -38.60 -0.47 -28.81
N VAL A 36 -38.59 0.10 -27.61
CA VAL A 36 -37.37 0.36 -26.86
C VAL A 36 -36.65 -0.95 -26.53
N GLN A 37 -37.38 -1.97 -26.07
CA GLN A 37 -36.83 -3.30 -25.76
C GLN A 37 -36.20 -3.94 -27.00
N GLY A 38 -36.85 -3.82 -28.17
CA GLY A 38 -36.31 -4.32 -29.44
C GLY A 38 -34.97 -3.68 -29.81
N ARG A 39 -34.85 -2.35 -29.67
CA ARG A 39 -33.57 -1.65 -29.89
C ARG A 39 -32.50 -2.10 -28.90
N LEU A 40 -32.84 -2.24 -27.62
CA LEU A 40 -31.90 -2.71 -26.60
C LEU A 40 -31.38 -4.12 -26.92
N ASN A 41 -32.26 -5.02 -27.35
CA ASN A 41 -31.89 -6.39 -27.73
C ASN A 41 -31.00 -6.47 -28.98
N SER A 42 -31.00 -5.45 -29.85
CA SER A 42 -30.08 -5.42 -31.01
C SER A 42 -28.64 -5.09 -30.64
N TYR A 43 -28.39 -4.48 -29.47
CA TYR A 43 -27.04 -4.29 -28.99
C TYR A 43 -26.48 -5.62 -28.51
N LYS A 44 -25.45 -6.10 -29.19
CA LYS A 44 -24.62 -7.17 -28.64
C LYS A 44 -23.75 -6.57 -27.54
N TYR A 45 -23.68 -7.25 -26.41
CA TYR A 45 -22.76 -6.93 -25.33
C TYR A 45 -21.65 -7.97 -25.38
N PRO A 46 -20.55 -7.74 -26.14
CA PRO A 46 -19.58 -8.80 -26.42
C PRO A 46 -19.02 -9.43 -25.15
N VAL A 47 -18.88 -8.64 -24.08
CA VAL A 47 -18.41 -9.09 -22.76
C VAL A 47 -19.33 -10.13 -22.08
N LEU A 48 -20.62 -10.16 -22.44
CA LEU A 48 -21.56 -11.19 -21.97
C LEU A 48 -21.49 -12.47 -22.81
N ASP A 49 -20.91 -12.42 -24.01
CA ASP A 49 -20.74 -13.56 -24.91
C ASP A 49 -19.33 -14.18 -24.81
N LEU A 50 -18.40 -13.50 -24.13
CA LEU A 50 -17.07 -14.04 -23.88
C LEU A 50 -17.11 -15.30 -22.99
N PRO A 51 -16.20 -16.26 -23.22
CA PRO A 51 -15.91 -17.35 -22.30
C PRO A 51 -15.54 -16.82 -20.91
N ASN A 52 -15.87 -17.59 -19.87
CA ASN A 52 -15.65 -17.16 -18.48
C ASN A 52 -14.16 -16.95 -18.16
N GLU A 53 -13.28 -17.70 -18.83
CA GLU A 53 -11.82 -17.60 -18.71
C GLU A 53 -11.34 -16.23 -19.20
N ILE A 54 -11.82 -15.77 -20.36
CA ILE A 54 -11.44 -14.47 -20.92
C ILE A 54 -11.97 -13.32 -20.05
N VAL A 55 -13.20 -13.44 -19.55
CA VAL A 55 -13.76 -12.45 -18.61
C VAL A 55 -12.95 -12.41 -17.31
N SER A 56 -12.50 -13.57 -16.81
CA SER A 56 -11.65 -13.64 -15.62
C SER A 56 -10.31 -12.94 -15.82
N GLU A 57 -9.66 -13.14 -16.98
CA GLU A 57 -8.41 -12.44 -17.31
C GLU A 57 -8.63 -10.92 -17.40
N ILE A 58 -9.73 -10.47 -18.02
CA ILE A 58 -10.09 -9.05 -18.05
C ILE A 58 -10.25 -8.50 -16.62
N PHE A 59 -10.89 -9.25 -15.72
CA PHE A 59 -11.06 -8.85 -14.32
C PHE A 59 -9.73 -8.78 -13.57
N ILE A 60 -8.78 -9.67 -13.87
CA ILE A 60 -7.45 -9.64 -13.26
C ILE A 60 -6.68 -8.39 -13.71
N HIS A 61 -6.78 -8.03 -14.99
CA HIS A 61 -6.16 -6.82 -15.53
C HIS A 61 -6.80 -5.51 -15.08
N PHE A 62 -8.02 -5.56 -14.52
CA PHE A 62 -8.65 -4.41 -13.87
C PHE A 62 -7.98 -4.04 -12.54
N LEU A 63 -7.30 -4.99 -11.89
CA LEU A 63 -6.65 -4.79 -10.59
C LEU A 63 -5.21 -4.30 -10.75
N PRO A 64 -4.65 -3.63 -9.73
CA PRO A 64 -3.23 -3.28 -9.74
C PRO A 64 -2.36 -4.54 -9.80
N VAL A 65 -1.18 -4.40 -10.40
CA VAL A 65 -0.22 -5.51 -10.53
C VAL A 65 0.16 -6.03 -9.14
N TYR A 66 -0.09 -7.32 -8.91
CA TYR A 66 0.30 -8.01 -7.69
C TYR A 66 1.80 -7.81 -7.39
N PRO A 67 2.21 -7.56 -6.12
CA PRO A 67 1.47 -7.74 -4.86
C PRO A 67 0.68 -6.52 -4.38
N LYS A 68 0.55 -5.46 -5.20
CA LYS A 68 -0.20 -4.27 -4.80
C LYS A 68 -1.64 -4.63 -4.44
N CYS A 69 -2.10 -4.09 -3.32
CA CYS A 69 -3.40 -4.39 -2.75
C CYS A 69 -4.45 -3.42 -3.29
N PRO A 70 -5.47 -3.87 -4.03
CA PRO A 70 -6.63 -3.03 -4.32
C PRO A 70 -7.42 -2.74 -3.04
N PRO A 71 -8.22 -1.67 -3.00
CA PRO A 71 -9.09 -1.42 -1.88
C PRO A 71 -10.15 -2.52 -1.73
N SER A 72 -10.46 -2.90 -0.50
CA SER A 72 -11.50 -3.90 -0.20
C SER A 72 -12.92 -3.46 -0.58
N ALA A 73 -13.15 -2.15 -0.74
CA ALA A 73 -14.43 -1.60 -1.21
C ALA A 73 -14.19 -0.31 -2.01
N GLY A 74 -15.15 0.07 -2.84
CA GLY A 74 -15.12 1.32 -3.60
C GLY A 74 -14.45 1.20 -4.97
N ILE A 75 -14.00 2.33 -5.50
CA ILE A 75 -13.41 2.42 -6.85
C ILE A 75 -12.17 1.51 -6.91
N LEU A 76 -12.00 0.77 -8.01
CA LEU A 76 -10.93 -0.22 -8.22
C LEU A 76 -10.96 -1.46 -7.30
N SER A 77 -12.03 -1.67 -6.54
CA SER A 77 -12.21 -2.92 -5.78
C SER A 77 -12.74 -4.05 -6.66
N PRO A 78 -12.23 -5.30 -6.53
CA PRO A 78 -12.82 -6.46 -7.20
C PRO A 78 -14.26 -6.75 -6.74
N THR A 79 -14.70 -6.21 -5.60
CA THR A 79 -16.11 -6.32 -5.17
C THR A 79 -17.07 -5.67 -6.15
N ASN A 80 -16.69 -4.56 -6.80
CA ASN A 80 -17.52 -3.88 -7.79
C ASN A 80 -17.89 -4.81 -8.96
N LEU A 81 -16.99 -5.71 -9.35
CA LEU A 81 -17.24 -6.72 -10.39
C LEU A 81 -18.40 -7.65 -9.99
N THR A 82 -18.60 -7.89 -8.69
CA THR A 82 -19.68 -8.73 -8.16
C THR A 82 -21.05 -8.04 -8.12
N HIS A 83 -21.09 -6.72 -8.32
CA HIS A 83 -22.30 -5.90 -8.27
C HIS A 83 -22.86 -5.51 -9.64
N ILE A 84 -22.15 -5.80 -10.74
CA ILE A 84 -22.56 -5.41 -12.10
C ILE A 84 -23.74 -6.26 -12.61
N CYS A 85 -23.57 -7.59 -12.69
CA CYS A 85 -24.63 -8.50 -13.10
C CYS A 85 -24.42 -9.89 -12.49
N ARG A 86 -25.43 -10.77 -12.62
CA ARG A 86 -25.36 -12.14 -12.08
C ARG A 86 -24.18 -12.95 -12.66
N LYS A 87 -23.97 -12.91 -13.98
CA LYS A 87 -22.86 -13.63 -14.64
C LYS A 87 -21.49 -13.17 -14.09
N TRP A 88 -21.28 -11.85 -13.97
CA TRP A 88 -20.03 -11.31 -13.45
C TRP A 88 -19.80 -11.66 -11.98
N ARG A 89 -20.86 -11.66 -11.16
CA ARG A 89 -20.78 -12.12 -9.77
C ARG A 89 -20.33 -13.58 -9.68
N GLU A 90 -20.88 -14.46 -10.50
CA GLU A 90 -20.52 -15.87 -10.53
C GLU A 90 -19.06 -16.05 -10.98
N ILE A 91 -18.64 -15.37 -12.06
CA ILE A 91 -17.24 -15.41 -12.55
C ILE A 91 -16.28 -14.87 -11.48
N ALA A 92 -16.51 -13.65 -10.99
CA ALA A 92 -15.62 -13.03 -10.01
C ALA A 92 -15.51 -13.86 -8.72
N SER A 93 -16.60 -14.47 -8.25
CA SER A 93 -16.58 -15.35 -7.07
C SER A 93 -15.86 -16.68 -7.34
N ALA A 94 -15.84 -17.15 -8.59
CA ALA A 94 -15.16 -18.36 -9.01
C ALA A 94 -13.67 -18.18 -9.30
N THR A 95 -13.19 -16.94 -9.41
CA THR A 95 -11.80 -16.58 -9.78
C THR A 95 -10.99 -16.16 -8.55
N PRO A 96 -10.22 -17.07 -7.91
CA PRO A 96 -9.58 -16.80 -6.62
C PRO A 96 -8.48 -15.73 -6.71
N MET A 97 -7.86 -15.56 -7.87
CA MET A 97 -6.80 -14.58 -8.11
C MET A 97 -7.26 -13.13 -7.90
N LEU A 98 -8.55 -12.83 -8.06
CA LEU A 98 -9.10 -11.49 -7.79
C LEU A 98 -9.07 -11.13 -6.31
N TRP A 99 -9.07 -12.14 -5.44
CA TRP A 99 -9.19 -11.98 -3.99
C TRP A 99 -7.85 -12.18 -3.28
N ARG A 100 -6.76 -12.43 -4.03
CA ARG A 100 -5.46 -12.77 -3.47
C ARG A 100 -4.70 -11.56 -2.90
N ALA A 101 -5.14 -10.34 -3.18
CA ALA A 101 -4.57 -9.12 -2.62
C ALA A 101 -5.69 -8.19 -2.13
N SER A 102 -5.52 -7.54 -0.98
CA SER A 102 -6.50 -6.59 -0.47
C SER A 102 -5.94 -5.64 0.57
N ALA A 103 -6.33 -4.36 0.45
CA ALA A 103 -6.18 -3.36 1.48
C ALA A 103 -7.47 -3.31 2.31
N LEU A 104 -7.33 -3.72 3.57
CA LEU A 104 -8.40 -3.89 4.55
C LEU A 104 -8.24 -2.78 5.60
N PRO A 105 -8.80 -1.58 5.36
CA PRO A 105 -8.72 -0.49 6.32
C PRO A 105 -9.53 -0.84 7.56
N LEU A 106 -8.99 -0.53 8.73
CA LEU A 106 -9.74 -0.63 9.97
C LEU A 106 -10.66 0.58 10.11
N ARG A 107 -11.98 0.35 10.07
CA ARG A 107 -12.98 1.42 10.03
C ARG A 107 -13.56 1.68 11.42
N PRO A 108 -13.46 2.91 11.97
CA PRO A 108 -14.04 3.24 13.28
C PRO A 108 -15.55 3.01 13.36
N SER A 109 -16.25 3.11 12.22
CA SER A 109 -17.70 2.92 12.15
C SER A 109 -18.18 1.47 12.23
N LEU A 110 -17.27 0.49 12.19
CA LEU A 110 -17.58 -0.93 12.23
C LEU A 110 -16.99 -1.58 13.48
N SER A 111 -17.73 -2.52 14.08
CA SER A 111 -17.15 -3.32 15.17
C SER A 111 -16.03 -4.22 14.64
N PHE A 112 -15.06 -4.57 15.49
CA PHE A 112 -13.97 -5.48 15.11
C PHE A 112 -14.49 -6.84 14.64
N ALA A 113 -15.58 -7.34 15.20
CA ALA A 113 -16.24 -8.56 14.75
C ALA A 113 -16.78 -8.45 13.31
N GLN A 114 -17.36 -7.31 12.94
CA GLN A 114 -17.81 -7.06 11.56
C GLN A 114 -16.63 -7.03 10.60
N GLN A 115 -15.57 -6.32 10.96
CA GLN A 115 -14.35 -6.20 10.14
C GLN A 115 -13.61 -7.54 9.99
N ALA A 116 -13.57 -8.34 11.06
CA ALA A 116 -13.05 -9.70 11.04
C ALA A 116 -13.87 -10.61 10.12
N GLY A 117 -15.20 -10.48 10.14
CA GLY A 117 -16.11 -11.19 9.23
C GLY A 117 -15.90 -10.82 7.75
N GLU A 118 -15.77 -9.52 7.45
CA GLU A 118 -15.44 -9.04 6.09
C GLU A 118 -14.09 -9.58 5.62
N THR A 119 -13.09 -9.55 6.51
CA THR A 119 -11.75 -10.08 6.25
C THR A 119 -11.78 -11.58 5.97
N ASP A 120 -12.42 -12.39 6.81
CA ASP A 120 -12.50 -13.85 6.62
C ASP A 120 -13.22 -14.20 5.31
N HIS A 121 -14.33 -13.52 5.02
CA HIS A 121 -15.10 -13.73 3.80
C HIS A 121 -14.26 -13.46 2.55
N TRP A 122 -13.48 -12.37 2.55
CA TRP A 122 -12.55 -12.07 1.49
C TRP A 122 -11.47 -13.15 1.35
N LEU A 123 -10.83 -13.50 2.46
CA LEU A 123 -9.72 -14.46 2.48
C LEU A 123 -10.16 -15.85 2.03
N ARG A 124 -11.40 -16.27 2.29
CA ARG A 124 -11.95 -17.53 1.78
C ARG A 124 -12.11 -17.53 0.26
N ARG A 125 -12.44 -16.41 -0.36
CA ARG A 125 -12.57 -16.31 -1.83
C ARG A 125 -11.23 -16.49 -2.56
N SER A 126 -10.12 -16.16 -1.89
CA SER A 126 -8.77 -16.41 -2.44
C SER A 126 -8.36 -17.88 -2.45
N ARG A 127 -9.14 -18.77 -1.82
CA ARG A 127 -8.90 -20.22 -1.75
C ARG A 127 -7.47 -20.55 -1.33
N SER A 128 -6.71 -21.25 -2.17
CA SER A 128 -5.34 -21.69 -1.92
C SER A 128 -4.27 -20.73 -2.46
N CYS A 129 -4.64 -19.59 -3.04
CA CYS A 129 -3.66 -18.64 -3.57
C CYS A 129 -2.76 -18.09 -2.45
N PRO A 130 -1.46 -17.84 -2.75
CA PRO A 130 -0.65 -16.96 -1.94
C PRO A 130 -1.28 -15.57 -1.87
N ILE A 131 -1.25 -14.95 -0.69
CA ILE A 131 -1.97 -13.70 -0.42
C ILE A 131 -1.06 -12.54 -0.04
N SER A 132 -1.46 -11.35 -0.50
CA SER A 132 -0.94 -10.05 -0.09
C SER A 132 -2.01 -9.35 0.75
N ILE A 133 -1.68 -9.00 1.98
CA ILE A 133 -2.62 -8.34 2.90
C ILE A 133 -2.00 -7.04 3.36
N GLU A 134 -2.79 -5.98 3.27
CA GLU A 134 -2.48 -4.69 3.88
C GLU A 134 -3.60 -4.32 4.85
N ILE A 135 -3.27 -4.17 6.13
CA ILE A 135 -4.17 -3.61 7.13
C ILE A 135 -3.58 -2.28 7.54
N VAL A 136 -4.39 -1.23 7.37
CA VAL A 136 -4.04 0.14 7.74
C VAL A 136 -5.15 0.65 8.63
N GLU A 137 -4.77 1.18 9.78
CA GLU A 137 -5.69 1.91 10.64
C GLU A 137 -5.74 3.37 10.20
N ASP A 138 -6.91 3.82 9.73
CA ASP A 138 -7.06 5.14 9.12
C ASP A 138 -7.14 6.29 10.16
N TYR A 139 -7.08 6.02 11.47
CA TYR A 139 -7.27 7.07 12.47
C TYR A 139 -6.74 6.73 13.87
N CYS A 140 -6.07 7.72 14.49
CA CYS A 140 -5.63 7.72 15.89
C CYS A 140 -6.66 8.49 16.74
N GLU A 141 -7.64 7.82 17.32
CA GLU A 141 -8.44 8.38 18.43
C GLU A 141 -8.02 7.76 19.78
N ALA A 142 -8.25 8.52 20.85
CA ALA A 142 -7.77 8.28 22.21
C ALA A 142 -8.14 6.89 22.79
N THR A 143 -7.22 6.35 23.60
CA THR A 143 -7.34 5.15 24.46
C THR A 143 -8.18 4.01 23.87
N LYS A 144 -7.51 3.14 23.10
CA LYS A 144 -8.11 1.90 22.63
C LYS A 144 -8.26 0.91 23.79
N PRO A 145 -9.35 0.12 23.81
CA PRO A 145 -9.46 -0.99 24.75
C PRO A 145 -8.35 -2.01 24.50
N ASP A 146 -7.96 -2.71 25.56
CA ASP A 146 -7.02 -3.83 25.44
C ASP A 146 -7.57 -4.86 24.44
N GLY A 147 -6.69 -5.35 23.55
CA GLY A 147 -7.04 -6.40 22.58
C GLY A 147 -7.91 -5.94 21.40
N TRP A 148 -8.05 -4.63 21.15
CA TRP A 148 -8.86 -4.07 20.06
C TRP A 148 -8.62 -4.69 18.66
N ALA A 149 -7.41 -5.16 18.35
CA ALA A 149 -7.10 -5.79 17.07
C ALA A 149 -7.20 -7.33 17.09
N SER A 150 -7.55 -7.95 18.23
CA SER A 150 -7.37 -9.38 18.45
C SER A 150 -8.20 -10.25 17.52
N GLU A 151 -9.45 -9.87 17.24
CA GLU A 151 -10.35 -10.64 16.38
C GLU A 151 -9.89 -10.63 14.92
N VAL A 152 -9.45 -9.48 14.42
CA VAL A 152 -8.92 -9.35 13.05
C VAL A 152 -7.61 -10.11 12.93
N LEU A 153 -6.70 -9.98 13.91
CA LEU A 153 -5.44 -10.71 13.94
C LEU A 153 -5.64 -12.23 14.05
N ALA A 154 -6.67 -12.69 14.76
CA ALA A 154 -7.01 -14.12 14.85
C ALA A 154 -7.51 -14.67 13.50
N VAL A 155 -8.37 -13.93 12.79
CA VAL A 155 -8.79 -14.30 11.43
C VAL A 155 -7.59 -14.35 10.49
N LEU A 156 -6.70 -13.37 10.59
CA LEU A 156 -5.46 -13.33 9.85
C LEU A 156 -4.61 -14.59 10.11
N ASP A 157 -4.31 -14.92 11.37
CA ASP A 157 -3.48 -16.08 11.72
C ASP A 157 -4.02 -17.41 11.16
N ALA A 158 -5.35 -17.55 11.03
CA ALA A 158 -5.98 -18.71 10.44
C ALA A 158 -5.57 -18.95 8.97
N HIS A 159 -5.21 -17.88 8.24
CA HIS A 159 -4.80 -17.93 6.83
C HIS A 159 -3.29 -17.77 6.61
N ARG A 160 -2.49 -17.69 7.69
CA ARG A 160 -1.05 -17.37 7.65
C ARG A 160 -0.19 -18.28 6.75
N GLY A 161 -0.62 -19.53 6.55
CA GLY A 161 0.09 -20.50 5.72
C GLY A 161 0.22 -20.06 4.25
N ARG A 162 -0.61 -19.09 3.85
CA ARG A 162 -0.68 -18.55 2.49
C ARG A 162 -0.08 -17.15 2.37
N TRP A 163 0.37 -16.52 3.44
CA TRP A 163 0.92 -15.17 3.39
C TRP A 163 2.20 -15.14 2.57
N GLU A 164 2.22 -14.27 1.56
CA GLU A 164 3.42 -13.97 0.77
C GLU A 164 3.89 -12.54 1.04
N HIS A 165 2.94 -11.61 1.23
CA HIS A 165 3.20 -10.21 1.59
C HIS A 165 2.24 -9.80 2.70
N LEU A 166 2.78 -9.22 3.78
CA LEU A 166 1.99 -8.75 4.91
C LEU A 166 2.42 -7.33 5.29
N LYS A 167 1.49 -6.39 5.27
CA LYS A 167 1.66 -5.03 5.78
C LYS A 167 0.64 -4.77 6.88
N LEU A 168 1.13 -4.41 8.07
CA LEU A 168 0.34 -4.04 9.22
C LEU A 168 0.75 -2.64 9.65
N HIS A 169 -0.20 -1.71 9.66
CA HIS A 169 -0.03 -0.35 10.15
C HIS A 169 -1.13 -0.05 11.15
N PHE A 170 -0.73 0.19 12.40
CA PHE A 170 -1.63 0.48 13.51
C PHE A 170 -1.19 1.77 14.21
N GLY A 171 -2.12 2.55 14.77
CA GLY A 171 -1.78 3.75 15.52
C GLY A 171 -0.97 3.47 16.79
N ALA A 172 -1.21 2.32 17.43
CA ALA A 172 -0.49 1.85 18.61
C ALA A 172 -0.13 0.38 18.45
N VAL A 173 0.96 -0.06 19.10
CA VAL A 173 1.38 -1.47 19.09
C VAL A 173 0.31 -2.30 19.82
N PRO A 174 -0.35 -3.27 19.17
CA PRO A 174 -1.28 -4.16 19.85
C PRO A 174 -0.59 -4.89 21.01
N PRO A 175 -1.28 -5.17 22.14
CA PRO A 175 -0.69 -5.80 23.33
C PRO A 175 0.03 -7.12 23.06
N LEU A 176 -0.26 -7.79 21.94
CA LEU A 176 0.52 -8.91 21.44
C LEU A 176 0.26 -9.11 19.94
N ILE A 177 1.30 -9.01 19.11
CA ILE A 177 1.30 -9.58 17.76
C ILE A 177 2.19 -10.84 17.82
N THR A 178 1.58 -11.99 18.09
CA THR A 178 2.27 -13.29 18.08
C THR A 178 1.71 -14.17 16.98
N PHE A 179 2.56 -14.44 15.99
CA PHE A 179 2.31 -15.46 14.97
C PHE A 179 3.26 -16.64 15.21
N GLU A 180 3.05 -17.40 16.28
CA GLU A 180 4.00 -18.44 16.73
C GLU A 180 4.27 -19.54 15.70
N ARG A 181 3.28 -19.78 14.84
CA ARG A 181 3.29 -20.86 13.87
C ARG A 181 4.00 -20.43 12.58
N SER A 182 4.54 -21.41 11.84
CA SER A 182 5.31 -21.13 10.62
C SER A 182 4.47 -20.45 9.53
N MET A 183 5.11 -19.50 8.84
CA MET A 183 4.61 -18.79 7.66
C MET A 183 5.54 -19.14 6.47
N PRO A 184 5.29 -20.27 5.80
CA PRO A 184 6.24 -20.86 4.85
C PRO A 184 6.42 -20.06 3.57
N LEU A 185 5.44 -19.23 3.20
CA LEU A 185 5.44 -18.46 1.94
C LEU A 185 5.81 -16.98 2.12
N LEU A 186 5.97 -16.49 3.36
CA LEU A 186 6.13 -15.06 3.63
C LEU A 186 7.46 -14.56 3.07
N ARG A 187 7.40 -13.60 2.14
CA ARG A 187 8.55 -12.98 1.47
C ARG A 187 8.77 -11.54 1.90
N HIS A 188 7.69 -10.82 2.18
CA HIS A 188 7.72 -9.40 2.53
C HIS A 188 6.89 -9.15 3.78
N LEU A 189 7.49 -8.48 4.76
CA LEU A 189 6.84 -8.06 6.00
C LEU A 189 7.02 -6.56 6.18
N SER A 190 5.94 -5.84 6.45
CA SER A 190 5.95 -4.44 6.79
C SER A 190 5.18 -4.22 8.09
N LEU A 191 5.81 -3.62 9.08
CA LEU A 191 5.21 -3.26 10.36
C LEU A 191 5.40 -1.76 10.58
N ALA A 192 4.31 -1.03 10.81
CA ALA A 192 4.35 0.40 11.06
C ALA A 192 3.45 0.79 12.23
N PHE A 193 3.92 1.73 13.03
CA PHE A 193 3.18 2.30 14.16
C PHE A 193 3.24 3.83 14.15
N ASP A 194 2.23 4.51 14.72
CA ASP A 194 2.23 5.99 14.76
C ASP A 194 2.98 6.57 15.97
N GLU A 195 3.11 5.80 17.06
CA GLU A 195 3.81 6.23 18.29
C GLU A 195 4.90 5.25 18.74
N ILE A 196 6.05 5.78 19.19
CA ILE A 196 7.10 4.99 19.85
C ILE A 196 6.66 4.77 21.31
N HIS A 197 6.27 3.55 21.67
CA HIS A 197 6.11 3.24 23.09
C HIS A 197 7.49 3.08 23.73
N HIS A 198 7.91 4.08 24.52
CA HIS A 198 9.16 4.02 25.27
C HIS A 198 9.10 3.06 26.48
N HIS A 199 7.92 2.52 26.85
CA HIS A 199 7.70 1.88 28.16
C HIS A 199 6.89 0.57 28.16
N SER A 200 6.47 0.05 27.00
CA SER A 200 5.61 -1.14 26.93
C SER A 200 6.16 -2.14 25.90
N SER A 201 7.29 -2.78 26.20
CA SER A 201 7.94 -3.74 25.31
C SER A 201 7.15 -5.03 25.21
N PHE A 202 6.26 -5.12 24.22
CA PHE A 202 5.69 -6.39 23.81
C PHE A 202 6.50 -6.95 22.64
N PRO A 203 7.13 -8.14 22.78
CA PRO A 203 7.87 -8.73 21.67
C PRO A 203 6.89 -9.09 20.54
N VAL A 204 7.23 -8.67 19.32
CA VAL A 204 6.57 -9.13 18.11
C VAL A 204 7.24 -10.43 17.68
N VAL A 205 6.58 -11.54 17.95
CA VAL A 205 7.13 -12.88 17.71
C VAL A 205 6.55 -13.47 16.44
N PHE A 206 7.44 -13.79 15.51
CA PHE A 206 7.13 -14.54 14.31
C PHE A 206 7.67 -15.97 14.43
N GLY A 207 6.87 -16.94 14.01
CA GLY A 207 7.29 -18.30 13.79
C GLY A 207 8.25 -18.40 12.59
N LYS A 208 8.58 -19.63 12.18
CA LYS A 208 9.52 -19.86 11.07
C LYS A 208 9.04 -19.21 9.76
N THR A 209 9.86 -18.33 9.20
CA THR A 209 9.64 -17.58 7.95
C THR A 209 10.80 -17.82 6.95
N PRO A 210 10.95 -19.03 6.40
CA PRO A 210 12.16 -19.44 5.66
C PRO A 210 12.37 -18.70 4.32
N LEU A 211 11.32 -18.08 3.77
CA LEU A 211 11.36 -17.35 2.49
C LEU A 211 11.38 -15.83 2.66
N LEU A 212 11.44 -15.30 3.88
CA LEU A 212 11.41 -13.87 4.14
C LEU A 212 12.67 -13.20 3.56
N ARG A 213 12.50 -12.21 2.67
CA ARG A 213 13.60 -11.50 2.00
C ARG A 213 13.57 -10.00 2.22
N SER A 214 12.38 -9.44 2.46
CA SER A 214 12.20 -8.00 2.64
C SER A 214 11.48 -7.69 3.93
N VAL A 215 12.03 -6.75 4.70
CA VAL A 215 11.42 -6.26 5.94
C VAL A 215 11.40 -4.74 5.93
N SER A 216 10.26 -4.15 6.27
CA SER A 216 10.11 -2.70 6.52
C SER A 216 9.57 -2.50 7.93
N LEU A 217 10.29 -1.76 8.76
CA LEU A 217 9.89 -1.44 10.14
C LEU A 217 9.82 0.08 10.30
N ASN A 218 8.68 0.58 10.76
CA ASN A 218 8.48 2.00 11.05
C ASN A 218 8.04 2.19 12.51
N TYR A 219 8.74 3.07 13.24
CA TYR A 219 8.48 3.36 14.66
C TYR A 219 8.49 2.11 15.56
N LEU A 220 9.36 1.13 15.25
CA LEU A 220 9.47 -0.11 16.01
C LEU A 220 10.91 -0.37 16.43
N ALA A 221 11.13 -0.67 17.71
CA ALA A 221 12.46 -1.03 18.19
C ALA A 221 12.82 -2.44 17.67
N THR A 222 13.89 -2.54 16.90
CA THR A 222 14.30 -3.81 16.26
C THR A 222 14.57 -4.94 17.25
N ARG A 223 15.01 -4.61 18.47
CA ARG A 223 15.19 -5.55 19.59
C ARG A 223 13.90 -6.26 20.03
N GLU A 224 12.75 -5.70 19.70
CA GLU A 224 11.43 -6.28 20.03
C GLU A 224 10.96 -7.25 18.95
N VAL A 225 11.70 -7.39 17.84
CA VAL A 225 11.30 -8.21 16.69
C VAL A 225 12.29 -9.36 16.47
N ILE A 226 11.78 -10.59 16.52
CA ILE A 226 12.58 -11.79 16.27
C ILE A 226 12.37 -12.23 14.81
N LEU A 227 13.37 -12.01 13.96
CA LEU A 227 13.34 -12.35 12.53
C LEU A 227 14.64 -13.03 12.08
N PRO A 228 14.62 -13.80 10.97
CA PRO A 228 15.83 -14.37 10.37
C PRO A 228 16.63 -13.30 9.59
N TRP A 229 17.20 -12.31 10.28
CA TRP A 229 17.92 -11.16 9.70
C TRP A 229 18.96 -11.54 8.65
N ALA A 230 19.71 -12.62 8.89
CA ALA A 230 20.77 -13.15 8.02
C ALA A 230 20.33 -13.41 6.58
N GLN A 231 19.06 -13.74 6.35
CA GLN A 231 18.58 -14.17 5.03
C GLN A 231 17.94 -13.02 4.22
N LEU A 232 17.85 -11.82 4.79
CA LEU A 232 17.23 -10.65 4.17
C LEU A 232 18.11 -10.07 3.07
N THR A 233 17.46 -9.62 2.00
CA THR A 233 18.08 -8.93 0.86
C THR A 233 17.62 -7.49 0.74
N SER A 234 16.49 -7.13 1.37
CA SER A 234 15.96 -5.78 1.43
C SER A 234 15.55 -5.43 2.86
N LEU A 235 15.96 -4.26 3.35
CA LEU A 235 15.65 -3.78 4.68
C LEU A 235 15.36 -2.29 4.63
N GLU A 236 14.21 -1.93 5.18
CA GLU A 236 13.81 -0.55 5.39
C GLU A 236 13.57 -0.33 6.89
N LEU A 237 14.27 0.63 7.47
CA LEU A 237 14.09 1.05 8.85
C LEU A 237 13.73 2.53 8.86
N VAL A 238 12.53 2.85 9.32
CA VAL A 238 11.99 4.21 9.37
C VAL A 238 11.74 4.60 10.82
N SER A 239 12.17 5.79 11.21
CA SER A 239 11.97 6.29 12.57
C SER A 239 12.54 5.32 13.63
N VAL A 240 13.79 4.89 13.44
CA VAL A 240 14.49 3.96 14.34
C VAL A 240 15.70 4.63 14.98
N PHE A 241 16.01 4.30 16.24
CA PHE A 241 17.23 4.79 16.90
C PHE A 241 18.48 4.17 16.27
N PRO A 242 19.57 4.94 16.08
CA PRO A 242 20.78 4.42 15.45
C PRO A 242 21.37 3.15 16.12
N LYS A 243 21.33 3.05 17.45
CA LYS A 243 21.79 1.85 18.19
C LYS A 243 21.05 0.56 17.80
N ASP A 244 19.73 0.66 17.60
CA ASP A 244 18.85 -0.46 17.27
C ASP A 244 19.03 -0.85 15.79
N CYS A 245 19.33 0.13 14.94
CA CYS A 245 19.69 -0.08 13.54
C CYS A 245 21.01 -0.88 13.40
N VAL A 246 22.08 -0.47 14.09
CA VAL A 246 23.40 -1.13 14.00
C VAL A 246 23.32 -2.61 14.40
N ALA A 247 22.61 -2.92 15.50
CA ALA A 247 22.44 -4.28 15.98
C ALA A 247 21.80 -5.21 14.94
N VAL A 248 20.88 -4.69 14.11
CA VAL A 248 20.28 -5.44 13.00
C VAL A 248 21.21 -5.52 11.82
N LEU A 249 21.85 -4.41 11.43
CA LEU A 249 22.72 -4.39 10.26
C LEU A 249 23.91 -5.34 10.39
N GLN A 250 24.43 -5.55 11.60
CA GLN A 250 25.47 -6.56 11.86
C GLN A 250 25.03 -8.00 11.58
N GLN A 251 23.71 -8.26 11.54
CA GLN A 251 23.14 -9.57 11.27
C GLN A 251 22.69 -9.73 9.81
N THR A 252 22.67 -8.67 8.98
CA THR A 252 22.10 -8.67 7.61
C THR A 252 23.18 -8.71 6.52
N PHE A 253 24.09 -9.66 6.57
CA PHE A 253 25.21 -9.75 5.61
C PHE A 253 24.82 -10.03 4.14
N ASN A 254 23.58 -10.47 3.87
CA ASN A 254 23.05 -10.70 2.52
C ASN A 254 22.28 -9.51 1.94
N LEU A 255 22.28 -8.36 2.64
CA LEU A 255 21.52 -7.20 2.23
C LEU A 255 22.02 -6.63 0.90
N VAL A 256 21.10 -6.37 -0.02
CA VAL A 256 21.35 -5.78 -1.35
C VAL A 256 20.77 -4.36 -1.41
N HIS A 257 19.61 -4.15 -0.79
CA HIS A 257 18.96 -2.84 -0.70
C HIS A 257 18.72 -2.46 0.77
N CYS A 258 19.12 -1.25 1.14
CA CYS A 258 18.91 -0.72 2.48
C CYS A 258 18.37 0.71 2.42
N GLN A 259 17.30 0.96 3.14
CA GLN A 259 16.75 2.31 3.34
C GLN A 259 16.67 2.62 4.84
N LEU A 260 17.23 3.75 5.25
CA LEU A 260 17.32 4.14 6.65
C LEU A 260 16.82 5.57 6.85
N THR A 261 15.88 5.74 7.77
CA THR A 261 15.44 7.02 8.34
C THR A 261 15.63 6.93 9.84
N LEU A 262 16.66 7.59 10.38
CA LEU A 262 17.06 7.42 11.80
C LEU A 262 16.75 8.67 12.62
N PHE A 263 16.46 8.49 13.91
CA PHE A 263 16.39 9.60 14.87
C PHE A 263 17.75 10.23 15.13
N GLU A 264 17.76 11.48 15.61
CA GLU A 264 19.00 12.06 16.16
C GLU A 264 19.49 11.24 17.34
N SER A 265 20.79 10.99 17.37
CA SER A 265 21.48 10.53 18.57
C SER A 265 22.76 11.33 18.74
N ARG A 266 22.98 11.86 19.94
CA ARG A 266 24.22 12.56 20.33
C ARG A 266 25.31 11.59 20.76
N ASP A 267 24.91 10.43 21.27
CA ASP A 267 25.80 9.37 21.71
C ASP A 267 25.80 8.26 20.67
N MET A 268 26.95 8.02 20.05
CA MET A 268 27.11 6.90 19.13
C MET A 268 28.54 6.37 19.23
N ASP A 269 28.73 5.42 20.14
CA ASP A 269 29.81 4.44 20.06
C ASP A 269 29.49 3.50 18.87
N LEU A 270 29.75 3.95 17.64
CA LEU A 270 29.40 3.16 16.46
C LEU A 270 30.40 2.02 16.27
N LEU A 271 29.91 0.79 16.42
CA LEU A 271 30.55 -0.40 15.89
C LEU A 271 30.60 -0.34 14.35
N ASP A 272 31.66 -0.86 13.75
CA ASP A 272 31.76 -0.99 12.31
C ASP A 272 30.69 -1.96 11.78
N VAL A 273 30.04 -1.56 10.68
CA VAL A 273 28.99 -2.32 10.01
C VAL A 273 29.49 -2.74 8.64
N THR A 274 29.63 -4.04 8.39
CA THR A 274 30.05 -4.58 7.10
C THR A 274 28.87 -5.19 6.36
N LEU A 275 28.53 -4.63 5.19
CA LEU A 275 27.46 -5.13 4.33
C LEU A 275 28.05 -5.44 2.94
N PRO A 276 28.62 -6.64 2.75
CA PRO A 276 29.48 -6.96 1.61
C PRO A 276 28.73 -7.05 0.28
N ARG A 277 27.40 -7.22 0.31
CA ARG A 277 26.54 -7.38 -0.87
C ARG A 277 25.65 -6.17 -1.14
N LEU A 278 25.76 -5.12 -0.35
CA LEU A 278 24.87 -3.97 -0.45
C LEU A 278 25.16 -3.20 -1.74
N GLU A 279 24.17 -3.14 -2.63
CA GLU A 279 24.27 -2.43 -3.91
C GLU A 279 23.60 -1.05 -3.84
N THR A 280 22.52 -0.91 -3.06
CA THR A 280 21.77 0.35 -2.92
C THR A 280 21.64 0.73 -1.45
N LEU A 281 22.09 1.93 -1.09
CA LEU A 281 21.91 2.53 0.22
C LEU A 281 21.18 3.86 0.10
N ARG A 282 20.04 3.97 0.79
CA ARG A 282 19.23 5.19 0.84
C ARG A 282 19.15 5.68 2.27
N LEU A 283 19.72 6.85 2.51
CA LEU A 283 19.50 7.59 3.74
C LEU A 283 18.41 8.61 3.50
N LEU A 284 17.49 8.70 4.44
CA LEU A 284 16.45 9.72 4.49
C LEU A 284 16.62 10.48 5.81
N GLY A 285 16.37 11.78 5.78
CA GLY A 285 16.53 12.65 6.93
C GLY A 285 15.20 13.26 7.35
N PHE A 286 15.00 13.40 8.66
CA PHE A 286 13.97 14.27 9.21
C PHE A 286 14.42 15.74 9.12
N MET A 287 13.45 16.66 9.08
CA MET A 287 13.71 18.09 9.09
C MET A 287 14.56 18.46 10.31
N ASN A 288 15.63 19.25 10.11
CA ASN A 288 16.54 19.77 11.15
C ASN A 288 17.58 18.80 11.76
N HIS A 289 17.64 17.54 11.34
CA HIS A 289 18.68 16.62 11.82
C HIS A 289 20.01 16.79 11.05
N ARG A 290 21.09 17.07 11.79
CA ARG A 290 22.47 16.95 11.27
C ARG A 290 22.94 15.53 11.55
N ALA A 291 22.99 14.67 10.53
CA ALA A 291 23.65 13.39 10.69
C ALA A 291 25.16 13.60 10.61
N ILE A 292 25.82 13.60 11.76
CA ILE A 292 27.27 13.63 11.82
C ILE A 292 27.75 12.19 12.02
N GLY A 293 28.44 11.63 11.02
CA GLY A 293 29.33 10.48 11.19
C GLY A 293 28.79 9.05 10.95
N TYR A 294 27.48 8.82 10.79
CA TYR A 294 26.93 7.45 10.74
C TYR A 294 27.50 6.57 9.62
N LEU A 295 27.73 7.14 8.43
CA LEU A 295 28.26 6.40 7.29
C LEU A 295 29.76 6.11 7.39
N GLY A 296 30.48 6.82 8.25
CA GLY A 296 31.91 6.62 8.45
C GLY A 296 32.22 5.21 8.96
N THR A 297 31.27 4.50 9.54
CA THR A 297 31.43 3.14 10.09
C THR A 297 30.93 2.03 9.16
N PHE A 298 30.40 2.38 7.98
CA PHE A 298 29.91 1.41 7.02
C PHE A 298 31.05 0.96 6.10
N PHE A 299 31.22 -0.36 5.98
CA PHE A 299 32.06 -1.00 4.97
C PHE A 299 31.17 -1.71 3.95
N VAL A 300 31.02 -1.08 2.78
CA VAL A 300 30.01 -1.44 1.76
C VAL A 300 30.65 -1.61 0.37
N PRO A 301 31.51 -2.62 0.16
CA PRO A 301 32.35 -2.74 -1.03
C PRO A 301 31.57 -2.94 -2.34
N ALA A 302 30.34 -3.47 -2.29
CA ALA A 302 29.51 -3.70 -3.46
C ALA A 302 28.62 -2.49 -3.85
N LEU A 303 28.71 -1.37 -3.13
CA LEU A 303 27.77 -0.26 -3.28
C LEU A 303 27.88 0.41 -4.64
N ARG A 304 26.72 0.58 -5.30
CA ARG A 304 26.57 1.18 -6.65
C ARG A 304 25.70 2.42 -6.63
N GLU A 305 24.67 2.46 -5.80
CA GLU A 305 23.74 3.58 -5.69
C GLU A 305 23.72 4.09 -4.25
N LEU A 306 24.00 5.38 -4.07
CA LEU A 306 23.90 6.08 -2.79
C LEU A 306 22.90 7.23 -2.90
N ARG A 307 21.86 7.22 -2.07
CA ARG A 307 20.98 8.38 -1.87
C ARG A 307 21.21 8.95 -0.49
N ILE A 308 21.47 10.25 -0.41
CA ILE A 308 21.81 10.91 0.85
C ILE A 308 21.28 12.36 0.90
N PRO A 309 20.72 12.81 2.04
CA PRO A 309 20.40 14.21 2.24
C PRO A 309 21.65 15.05 2.36
N GLU A 310 21.68 16.22 1.72
CA GLU A 310 22.83 17.11 1.76
C GLU A 310 23.18 17.58 3.18
N GLN A 311 22.19 17.70 4.06
CA GLN A 311 22.40 18.06 5.46
C GLN A 311 23.22 17.02 6.26
N PHE A 312 23.46 15.84 5.69
CA PHE A 312 24.31 14.78 6.28
C PHE A 312 25.77 14.90 5.79
N LEU A 313 26.05 15.89 4.95
CA LEU A 313 27.33 16.10 4.28
C LEU A 313 27.91 17.47 4.70
N GLU A 314 28.63 17.54 5.83
CA GLU A 314 29.28 18.80 6.26
C GLU A 314 30.32 19.29 5.23
N ASN A 315 31.10 18.36 4.67
CA ASN A 315 31.97 18.57 3.53
C ASN A 315 31.72 17.46 2.49
N PRO A 316 30.78 17.65 1.55
CA PRO A 316 30.33 16.56 0.66
C PRO A 316 31.42 15.88 -0.15
N ILE A 317 32.39 16.65 -0.65
CA ILE A 317 33.46 16.12 -1.51
C ILE A 317 34.45 15.29 -0.70
N GLU A 318 34.90 15.82 0.45
CA GLU A 318 35.80 15.11 1.34
C GLU A 318 35.15 13.85 1.91
N PHE A 319 33.89 13.97 2.33
CA PHE A 319 33.10 12.86 2.83
C PHE A 319 33.00 11.73 1.79
N LEU A 320 32.60 12.04 0.55
CA LEU A 320 32.48 11.02 -0.50
C LEU A 320 33.83 10.40 -0.84
N THR A 321 34.91 11.20 -0.87
CA THR A 321 36.27 10.70 -1.12
C THR A 321 36.70 9.70 -0.04
N SER A 322 36.52 10.05 1.23
CA SER A 322 36.83 9.20 2.37
C SER A 322 35.98 7.93 2.38
N PHE A 323 34.67 8.06 2.13
CA PHE A 323 33.72 6.95 2.10
C PHE A 323 34.02 5.94 0.99
N ILE A 324 34.30 6.40 -0.24
CA ILE A 324 34.67 5.54 -1.37
C ILE A 324 35.99 4.82 -1.08
N SER A 325 37.00 5.56 -0.60
CA SER A 325 38.32 5.00 -0.28
C SER A 325 38.22 3.95 0.83
N LYS A 326 37.52 4.24 1.93
CA LYS A 326 37.33 3.32 3.06
C LYS A 326 36.55 2.07 2.66
N SER A 327 35.47 2.22 1.88
CA SER A 327 34.61 1.10 1.49
C SER A 327 35.16 0.29 0.31
N GLY A 328 36.06 0.86 -0.50
CA GLY A 328 36.52 0.24 -1.74
C GLY A 328 35.41 0.06 -2.79
N CYS A 329 34.34 0.85 -2.69
CA CYS A 329 33.15 0.68 -3.52
C CYS A 329 33.25 1.38 -4.88
N HIS A 330 32.45 0.91 -5.85
CA HIS A 330 32.41 1.46 -7.21
C HIS A 330 31.04 2.11 -7.45
N LEU A 331 30.84 3.28 -6.85
CA LEU A 331 29.62 4.05 -7.01
C LEU A 331 29.38 4.40 -8.49
N ARG A 332 28.16 4.16 -8.95
CA ARG A 332 27.68 4.51 -10.29
C ARG A 332 26.78 5.73 -10.23
N GLU A 333 25.93 5.81 -9.21
CA GLU A 333 24.90 6.83 -9.07
C GLU A 333 24.87 7.38 -7.64
N VAL A 334 24.86 8.71 -7.53
CA VAL A 334 24.71 9.42 -6.26
C VAL A 334 23.56 10.41 -6.38
N HIS A 335 22.58 10.26 -5.51
CA HIS A 335 21.41 11.13 -5.42
C HIS A 335 21.50 11.99 -4.17
N ILE A 336 21.63 13.30 -4.34
CA ILE A 336 21.71 14.26 -3.25
C ILE A 336 20.39 15.02 -3.16
N THR A 337 19.73 14.96 -2.01
CA THR A 337 18.49 15.72 -1.73
C THR A 337 18.81 16.90 -0.82
N GLY A 338 18.60 18.15 -1.25
CA GLY A 338 19.09 19.30 -0.48
C GLY A 338 18.90 20.67 -1.14
N GLU A 339 19.55 21.68 -0.57
CA GLU A 339 19.57 23.07 -1.04
C GLU A 339 20.68 23.34 -2.06
N ARG A 340 21.54 22.34 -2.33
CA ARG A 340 22.65 22.36 -3.28
C ARG A 340 23.70 23.42 -2.92
N THR A 341 24.30 23.26 -1.75
CA THR A 341 25.36 24.13 -1.21
C THR A 341 26.64 24.05 -2.03
N VAL A 342 26.91 22.89 -2.67
CA VAL A 342 28.05 22.70 -3.57
C VAL A 342 27.58 22.63 -5.04
N PRO A 343 28.20 23.39 -5.96
CA PRO A 343 27.87 23.33 -7.38
C PRO A 343 28.01 21.92 -7.95
N LYS A 344 27.05 21.50 -8.78
CA LYS A 344 27.09 20.19 -9.49
C LYS A 344 28.40 19.98 -10.24
N GLN A 345 28.95 21.04 -10.83
CA GLN A 345 30.20 20.97 -11.58
C GLN A 345 31.34 20.42 -10.73
N THR A 346 31.44 20.82 -9.46
CA THR A 346 32.47 20.37 -8.51
C THR A 346 32.41 18.86 -8.26
N TYR A 347 31.21 18.29 -8.15
CA TYR A 347 31.04 16.84 -8.02
C TYR A 347 31.47 16.12 -9.30
N CYS A 348 31.01 16.60 -10.46
CA CYS A 348 31.32 15.98 -11.75
C CYS A 348 32.81 16.07 -12.11
N THR A 349 33.51 17.15 -11.73
CA THR A 349 34.95 17.28 -11.95
C THR A 349 35.76 16.39 -11.03
N THR A 350 35.31 16.22 -9.77
CA THR A 350 36.04 15.41 -8.78
C THR A 350 35.80 13.91 -8.99
N PHE A 351 34.60 13.53 -9.42
CA PHE A 351 34.20 12.13 -9.61
C PHE A 351 33.61 11.91 -11.01
N PRO A 352 34.44 11.88 -12.07
CA PRO A 352 33.97 11.83 -13.46
C PRO A 352 33.25 10.52 -13.82
N SER A 353 33.47 9.44 -13.08
CA SER A 353 32.84 8.13 -13.30
C SER A 353 31.48 7.98 -12.63
N ILE A 354 31.04 8.95 -11.82
CA ILE A 354 29.81 8.88 -11.01
C ILE A 354 28.74 9.81 -11.62
N ARG A 355 27.52 9.30 -11.80
CA ARG A 355 26.36 10.12 -12.16
C ARG A 355 25.77 10.77 -10.91
N PHE A 356 25.74 12.10 -10.90
CA PHE A 356 25.12 12.87 -9.82
C PHE A 356 23.75 13.40 -10.22
N HIS A 357 22.77 13.11 -9.37
CA HIS A 357 21.40 13.60 -9.45
C HIS A 357 21.11 14.47 -8.24
N PHE A 358 20.62 15.68 -8.48
CA PHE A 358 20.25 16.63 -7.43
C PHE A 358 18.75 16.78 -7.44
N HIS A 359 18.15 16.50 -6.29
CA HIS A 359 16.72 16.62 -6.10
C HIS A 359 16.48 17.74 -5.11
N PRO A 360 15.51 18.65 -5.38
CA PRO A 360 15.09 19.59 -4.36
C PRO A 360 14.63 18.81 -3.12
N ARG A 361 14.70 19.44 -1.93
CA ARG A 361 14.03 18.90 -0.75
C ARG A 361 12.54 18.78 -1.08
N HIS A 362 12.10 17.59 -1.49
CA HIS A 362 10.68 17.30 -1.53
C HIS A 362 10.19 17.33 -0.08
N VAL A 363 9.20 18.19 0.17
CA VAL A 363 8.34 18.11 1.34
C VAL A 363 7.57 16.80 1.22
N HIS A 364 8.21 15.68 1.55
CA HIS A 364 7.48 14.45 1.73
C HIS A 364 6.79 14.57 3.09
N GLN A 365 5.52 15.00 3.03
CA GLN A 365 4.51 14.41 3.89
C GLN A 365 4.76 12.90 3.86
N ILE A 366 4.89 12.31 5.04
CA ILE A 366 4.70 10.88 5.22
C ILE A 366 3.26 10.61 4.80
N SER A 367 3.05 10.32 3.52
CA SER A 367 1.80 9.78 3.02
C SER A 367 2.13 8.63 2.07
N ASN A 368 1.37 7.57 2.26
CA ASN A 368 1.49 6.27 1.64
C ASN A 368 1.73 6.35 0.13
N GLY A 369 2.54 5.42 -0.37
CA GLY A 369 3.02 5.42 -1.74
C GLY A 369 1.91 5.55 -2.79
N GLU A 370 1.99 6.62 -3.57
CA GLU A 370 1.44 6.67 -4.92
C GLU A 370 2.52 7.21 -5.85
N SER A 371 2.83 6.42 -6.87
CA SER A 371 3.63 6.81 -8.02
C SER A 371 2.65 7.31 -9.08
N SER A 372 2.73 8.58 -9.47
CA SER A 372 2.10 9.05 -10.70
C SER A 372 3.06 9.99 -11.43
N GLU A 373 3.55 9.49 -12.56
CA GLU A 373 4.09 10.28 -13.65
C GLU A 373 2.92 11.03 -14.31
N THR A 374 3.07 12.33 -14.51
CA THR A 374 2.26 13.07 -15.50
C THR A 374 3.18 13.98 -16.30
N GLU A 375 3.31 13.62 -17.57
CA GLU A 375 3.95 14.40 -18.62
C GLU A 375 3.25 15.75 -18.81
N ALA A 376 4.09 16.76 -19.06
CA ALA A 376 3.67 18.10 -19.41
C ALA A 376 3.13 18.14 -20.85
N GLY A 377 1.86 18.52 -21.01
CA GLY A 377 1.25 18.97 -22.25
C GLY A 377 1.16 20.50 -22.26
N SER A 378 1.76 21.09 -23.29
CA SER A 378 1.97 22.51 -23.57
C SER A 378 0.72 23.41 -23.55
N SER A 379 0.96 24.64 -23.10
CA SER A 379 0.12 25.84 -23.23
C SER A 379 -0.09 26.29 -24.69
N SER A 380 -1.33 26.64 -25.04
CA SER A 380 -1.67 27.85 -25.80
C SER A 380 -3.19 27.93 -25.96
N ASP A 381 -3.86 28.89 -25.33
CA ASP A 381 -4.58 29.89 -26.12
C ASP A 381 -5.04 31.08 -25.28
N SER A 382 -4.75 32.24 -25.84
CA SER A 382 -5.09 33.57 -25.37
C SER A 382 -6.37 33.99 -26.09
N SER A 383 -7.39 34.46 -25.38
CA SER A 383 -8.51 35.23 -25.94
C SER A 383 -9.06 36.07 -24.79
N ASP A 384 -8.73 37.36 -24.70
CA ASP A 384 -9.36 38.50 -25.38
C ASP A 384 -10.90 38.52 -25.30
N ASN A 385 -11.37 39.54 -24.57
CA ASN A 385 -12.59 40.34 -24.77
C ASN A 385 -13.93 39.61 -25.01
N PHE A 386 -14.83 39.65 -24.03
CA PHE A 386 -15.90 40.67 -23.91
C PHE A 386 -16.62 40.56 -22.57
#